data_AF-A0A6L5EK88-F1
#
_entry.id   AF-A0A6L5EK88-F1
#
_cell.length_a   1.000
_cell.length_b   1.000
_cell.length_c   1.000
_cell.angle_alpha   90.00
_cell.angle_beta   90.00
_cell.angle_gamma   90.00
#
_symmetry.space_group_name_H-M   'P 1'
#
loop_
_entity.id
_entity.type
_entity.pdbx_description
1 polymer ?
#
loop_
_entity_poly.entity_id
_entity_poly.type
_entity_poly.pdbx_seq_one_letter_code
_entity_poly.pdbx_strand_id
1 'polypeptide(L)'
;MPDDLPVFPRVQEDPRVFVTLEDGTPLTPTTTVHRGDVLLVHGSGFSPQANRGGFPFPVPPGTPNGLFVLYGAFPEQWRPSEGVDSAARAHPHDRMAWVMPEGTLESIPSGPIEMRRSIARQAQPMNRDGSFTARLVVDPPENTTGDRWGVYVYPGAGSHNAAEEWYIPLAYSPEPGPHTPPAPTRDLLIDAPAAFRFAGVTGGAVKATGGAAAIDGAQVSFSRDRAAESDDGVRKYKGTVVTTAKFTLVEVALADPWLSPLPGGNYAVSALVSRSYNVGPDEMVRVPVGVVSADRVLG
;
A
#
# COMPACT_ATOMS: atom_id res chain seq x y z
N MET A 1 -3.67 -6.34 24.41
CA MET A 1 -4.74 -6.48 25.43
C MET A 1 -5.82 -7.39 24.85
N PRO A 2 -6.30 -8.42 25.57
CA PRO A 2 -7.36 -9.30 25.06
C PRO A 2 -8.68 -8.53 24.86
N ASP A 3 -9.43 -8.87 23.81
CA ASP A 3 -10.73 -8.26 23.50
C ASP A 3 -11.87 -8.76 24.41
N ASP A 4 -11.64 -9.85 25.15
CA ASP A 4 -12.62 -10.52 26.02
C ASP A 4 -12.58 -10.08 27.49
N LEU A 5 -11.83 -9.02 27.80
CA LEU A 5 -11.78 -8.47 29.15
C LEU A 5 -13.19 -8.04 29.60
N PRO A 6 -13.56 -8.24 30.88
CA PRO A 6 -14.89 -7.95 31.41
C PRO A 6 -15.30 -6.47 31.36
N VAL A 7 -14.37 -5.59 30.98
CA VAL A 7 -14.61 -4.15 30.77
C VAL A 7 -15.20 -3.84 29.40
N PHE A 8 -15.13 -4.77 28.43
CA PHE A 8 -15.73 -4.62 27.11
C PHE A 8 -17.04 -5.42 27.02
N PRO A 9 -18.14 -4.82 26.52
CA PRO A 9 -19.39 -5.54 26.33
C PRO A 9 -19.23 -6.59 25.23
N ARG A 10 -19.77 -7.80 25.45
CA ARG A 10 -19.87 -8.81 24.39
C ARG A 10 -20.89 -8.36 23.36
N VAL A 11 -20.47 -8.26 22.10
CA VAL A 11 -21.35 -7.91 20.98
C VAL A 11 -21.77 -9.19 20.26
N GLN A 12 -23.03 -9.28 19.86
CA GLN A 12 -23.52 -10.37 19.01
C GLN A 12 -23.13 -10.07 17.55
N GLU A 13 -22.41 -11.00 16.92
CA GLU A 13 -21.90 -10.89 15.55
C GLU A 13 -22.47 -12.05 14.71
N ASP A 14 -22.86 -11.76 13.46
CA ASP A 14 -23.15 -12.77 12.42
C ASP A 14 -22.43 -12.35 11.13
N PRO A 15 -21.08 -12.34 11.14
CA PRO A 15 -20.32 -11.76 10.07
C PRO A 15 -20.45 -12.61 8.81
N ARG A 16 -20.52 -11.95 7.65
CA ARG A 16 -20.51 -12.57 6.34
C ARG A 16 -19.64 -11.77 5.40
N VAL A 17 -18.87 -12.48 4.57
CA VAL A 17 -18.00 -11.87 3.57
C VAL A 17 -18.23 -12.50 2.21
N PHE A 18 -18.29 -11.66 1.18
CA PHE A 18 -18.22 -12.08 -0.22
C PHE A 18 -17.40 -11.07 -1.03
N VAL A 19 -16.97 -11.47 -2.23
CA VAL A 19 -16.09 -10.67 -3.07
C VAL A 19 -16.67 -10.54 -4.48
N THR A 20 -16.58 -9.35 -5.07
CA THR A 20 -16.95 -9.09 -6.46
C THR A 20 -15.84 -8.36 -7.21
N LEU A 21 -15.97 -8.30 -8.54
CA LEU A 21 -15.28 -7.30 -9.37
C LEU A 21 -15.99 -5.93 -9.27
N GLU A 22 -15.39 -4.89 -9.86
CA GLU A 22 -15.98 -3.53 -9.91
C GLU A 22 -17.31 -3.47 -10.69
N ASP A 23 -17.55 -4.40 -11.63
CA ASP A 23 -18.81 -4.51 -12.37
C ASP A 23 -19.91 -5.28 -11.61
N GLY A 24 -19.62 -5.72 -10.38
CA GLY A 24 -20.55 -6.47 -9.53
C GLY A 24 -20.54 -7.99 -9.74
N THR A 25 -19.69 -8.52 -10.64
CA THR A 25 -19.58 -9.96 -10.87
C THR A 25 -19.07 -10.67 -9.60
N PRO A 26 -19.80 -11.64 -9.04
CA PRO A 26 -19.37 -12.36 -7.85
C PRO A 26 -18.18 -13.29 -8.17
N LEU A 27 -17.20 -13.31 -7.27
CA LEU A 27 -16.04 -14.18 -7.37
C LEU A 27 -16.27 -15.49 -6.62
N THR A 28 -15.72 -16.57 -7.18
CA THR A 28 -15.82 -17.92 -6.62
C THR A 28 -14.43 -18.46 -6.31
N PRO A 29 -14.31 -19.54 -5.51
CA PRO A 29 -13.01 -20.17 -5.22
C PRO A 29 -12.21 -20.59 -6.46
N THR A 30 -12.89 -20.83 -7.57
CA THR A 30 -12.27 -21.22 -8.85
C THR A 30 -11.89 -20.04 -9.74
N THR A 31 -12.24 -18.80 -9.36
CA THR A 31 -11.87 -17.63 -10.13
C THR A 31 -10.37 -17.34 -9.97
N THR A 32 -9.68 -17.10 -11.07
CA THR A 32 -8.27 -16.71 -11.10
C THR A 32 -8.16 -15.20 -11.31
N VAL A 33 -7.45 -14.52 -10.40
CA VAL A 33 -7.15 -13.09 -10.50
C VAL A 33 -5.69 -12.86 -10.83
N HIS A 34 -5.43 -11.68 -11.40
CA HIS A 34 -4.13 -11.25 -11.88
C HIS A 34 -3.74 -9.94 -11.19
N ARG A 35 -2.45 -9.62 -11.22
CA ARG A 35 -1.98 -8.31 -10.74
C ARG A 35 -2.72 -7.19 -11.48
N GLY A 36 -3.15 -6.18 -10.73
CA GLY A 36 -3.89 -5.02 -11.23
C GLY A 36 -5.41 -5.17 -11.21
N ASP A 37 -5.94 -6.40 -11.06
CA ASP A 37 -7.39 -6.60 -10.91
C ASP A 37 -7.89 -5.89 -9.65
N VAL A 38 -9.10 -5.36 -9.71
CA VAL A 38 -9.74 -4.67 -8.58
C VAL A 38 -10.82 -5.56 -7.98
N LEU A 39 -10.70 -5.80 -6.67
CA LEU A 39 -11.65 -6.58 -5.89
C LEU A 39 -12.45 -5.64 -4.98
N LEU A 40 -13.75 -5.88 -4.89
CA LEU A 40 -14.61 -5.30 -3.87
C LEU A 40 -14.95 -6.40 -2.86
N VAL A 41 -14.52 -6.21 -1.62
CA VAL A 41 -14.79 -7.14 -0.52
C VAL A 41 -15.93 -6.57 0.31
N HIS A 42 -17.04 -7.28 0.37
CA HIS A 42 -18.24 -6.84 1.05
C HIS A 42 -18.37 -7.59 2.37
N GLY A 43 -18.54 -6.82 3.45
CA GLY A 43 -18.81 -7.35 4.78
C GLY A 43 -20.17 -6.91 5.31
N SER A 44 -20.80 -7.76 6.11
CA SER A 44 -22.02 -7.44 6.88
C SER A 44 -22.03 -8.22 8.19
N GLY A 45 -22.75 -7.74 9.21
CA GLY A 45 -22.89 -8.44 10.49
C GLY A 45 -21.65 -8.39 11.41
N PHE A 46 -20.65 -7.58 11.06
CA PHE A 46 -19.50 -7.26 11.92
C PHE A 46 -19.92 -6.27 13.02
N SER A 47 -19.11 -6.14 14.06
CA SER A 47 -19.38 -5.17 15.13
C SER A 47 -18.51 -3.93 14.99
N PRO A 48 -19.10 -2.73 14.77
CA PRO A 48 -18.35 -1.47 14.81
C PRO A 48 -17.77 -1.13 16.18
N GLN A 49 -18.12 -1.89 17.22
CA GLN A 49 -17.69 -1.70 18.59
C GLN A 49 -16.70 -2.77 19.07
N ALA A 50 -16.38 -3.78 18.25
CA ALA A 50 -15.43 -4.84 18.55
C ALA A 50 -13.97 -4.39 18.36
N ASN A 51 -13.04 -5.33 18.61
CA ASN A 51 -11.61 -5.19 18.36
C ASN A 51 -10.98 -3.97 19.07
N ARG A 52 -11.22 -3.78 20.37
CA ARG A 52 -10.74 -2.63 21.15
C ARG A 52 -9.39 -2.85 21.84
N GLY A 53 -8.87 -4.07 21.75
CA GLY A 53 -7.62 -4.55 22.31
C GLY A 53 -6.43 -4.36 21.36
N GLY A 54 -5.52 -5.32 21.36
CA GLY A 54 -4.35 -5.30 20.48
C GLY A 54 -3.18 -4.42 20.95
N PHE A 55 -2.49 -3.82 19.98
CA PHE A 55 -1.29 -3.00 20.18
C PHE A 55 -1.62 -1.61 20.76
N PRO A 56 -0.69 -0.97 21.49
CA PRO A 56 -0.91 0.37 22.05
C PRO A 56 -0.89 1.51 21.01
N PHE A 57 -0.48 1.22 19.78
CA PHE A 57 -0.40 2.15 18.65
C PHE A 57 -0.72 1.39 17.34
N PRO A 58 -1.24 2.04 16.29
CA PRO A 58 -1.49 3.49 16.17
C PRO A 58 -2.83 3.94 16.75
N VAL A 59 -3.81 3.04 16.87
CA VAL A 59 -5.13 3.32 17.43
C VAL A 59 -5.02 3.28 18.97
N PRO A 60 -5.54 4.29 19.70
CA PRO A 60 -5.50 4.29 21.16
C PRO A 60 -6.24 3.11 21.78
N PRO A 61 -5.71 2.49 22.86
CA PRO A 61 -6.36 1.39 23.56
C PRO A 61 -7.82 1.69 23.94
N GLY A 62 -8.72 0.72 23.75
CA GLY A 62 -10.15 0.87 24.03
C GLY A 62 -10.96 1.45 22.87
N THR A 63 -10.31 1.95 21.82
CA THR A 63 -10.96 2.36 20.57
C THR A 63 -11.07 1.16 19.63
N PRO A 64 -12.21 0.95 18.94
CA PRO A 64 -12.34 -0.12 17.95
C PRO A 64 -11.28 -0.02 16.86
N ASN A 65 -10.46 -1.05 16.69
CA ASN A 65 -9.42 -1.13 15.66
C ASN A 65 -9.98 -1.38 14.26
N GLY A 66 -11.22 -1.90 14.16
CA GLY A 66 -11.79 -2.34 12.88
C GLY A 66 -11.12 -3.61 12.34
N LEU A 67 -11.02 -3.72 11.02
CA LEU A 67 -10.60 -4.94 10.31
C LEU A 67 -9.52 -4.62 9.28
N PHE A 68 -8.56 -5.53 9.12
CA PHE A 68 -7.73 -5.59 7.93
C PHE A 68 -8.39 -6.45 6.89
N VAL A 69 -8.41 -5.96 5.65
CA VAL A 69 -8.89 -6.66 4.46
C VAL A 69 -7.78 -6.62 3.43
N LEU A 70 -7.31 -7.76 2.95
CA LEU A 70 -6.21 -7.83 1.99
C LEU A 70 -6.29 -9.06 1.11
N TYR A 71 -5.56 -9.01 -0.02
CA TYR A 71 -5.33 -10.16 -0.88
C TYR A 71 -3.88 -10.61 -0.76
N GLY A 72 -3.65 -11.92 -0.65
CA GLY A 72 -2.30 -12.47 -0.57
C GLY A 72 -2.29 -13.99 -0.43
N ALA A 73 -1.14 -14.53 -0.07
CA ALA A 73 -0.99 -15.94 0.28
C ALA A 73 -0.33 -16.12 1.64
N PHE A 74 -0.99 -16.92 2.49
CA PHE A 74 -0.55 -17.24 3.83
C PHE A 74 -0.44 -18.75 4.04
N PRO A 75 0.20 -19.22 5.12
CA PRO A 75 0.25 -20.64 5.47
C PRO A 75 -1.13 -21.24 5.78
N GLU A 76 -1.22 -22.58 5.77
CA GLU A 76 -2.45 -23.32 6.09
C GLU A 76 -3.03 -22.99 7.47
N GLN A 77 -2.15 -22.85 8.45
CA GLN A 77 -2.46 -22.54 9.83
C GLN A 77 -2.65 -21.04 10.08
N TRP A 78 -2.99 -20.23 9.07
CA TRP A 78 -3.26 -18.81 9.26
C TRP A 78 -4.47 -18.61 10.19
N ARG A 79 -4.19 -18.12 11.40
CA ARG A 79 -5.18 -17.84 12.45
C ARG A 79 -4.65 -16.80 13.46
N PRO A 80 -4.71 -15.49 13.12
CA PRO A 80 -4.14 -14.43 13.95
C PRO A 80 -4.58 -14.48 15.43
N SER A 81 -5.85 -14.81 15.68
CA SER A 81 -6.48 -14.87 17.00
C SER A 81 -5.84 -15.89 17.93
N GLU A 82 -5.27 -16.97 17.38
CA GLU A 82 -4.55 -18.00 18.13
C GLU A 82 -3.05 -17.73 18.25
N GLY A 83 -2.61 -16.51 17.94
CA GLY A 83 -1.23 -16.09 18.19
C GLY A 83 -0.24 -16.56 17.13
N VAL A 84 -0.71 -16.87 15.92
CA VAL A 84 0.18 -17.09 14.78
C VAL A 84 1.12 -15.88 14.63
N ASP A 85 2.41 -16.17 14.54
CA ASP A 85 3.47 -15.17 14.47
C ASP A 85 3.15 -14.12 13.40
N SER A 86 3.31 -12.85 13.75
CA SER A 86 3.18 -11.72 12.82
C SER A 86 4.03 -11.87 11.56
N ALA A 87 5.19 -12.52 11.64
CA ALA A 87 6.08 -12.79 10.52
C ALA A 87 5.46 -13.78 9.52
N ALA A 88 4.69 -14.77 10.00
CA ALA A 88 3.96 -15.71 9.15
C ALA A 88 2.76 -15.05 8.44
N ARG A 89 2.39 -13.85 8.87
CA ARG A 89 1.28 -13.04 8.34
C ARG A 89 1.77 -11.71 7.78
N ALA A 90 3.06 -11.60 7.47
CA ALA A 90 3.64 -10.38 6.95
C ALA A 90 3.01 -10.05 5.59
N HIS A 91 2.54 -8.82 5.45
CA HIS A 91 2.00 -8.28 4.20
C HIS A 91 2.40 -6.82 4.05
N PRO A 92 2.43 -6.28 2.82
CA PRO A 92 2.63 -4.85 2.62
C PRO A 92 1.45 -4.05 3.18
N HIS A 93 1.72 -3.14 4.13
CA HIS A 93 0.68 -2.30 4.74
C HIS A 93 0.10 -1.25 3.79
N ASP A 94 0.76 -0.98 2.67
CA ASP A 94 0.31 -0.09 1.60
C ASP A 94 -0.56 -0.79 0.54
N ARG A 95 -0.81 -2.10 0.69
CA ARG A 95 -1.58 -2.94 -0.24
C ARG A 95 -2.73 -3.68 0.43
N MET A 96 -3.29 -3.05 1.47
CA MET A 96 -4.45 -3.52 2.21
C MET A 96 -5.51 -2.42 2.30
N ALA A 97 -6.73 -2.80 2.65
CA ALA A 97 -7.72 -1.89 3.18
C ALA A 97 -7.78 -2.09 4.71
N TRP A 98 -7.74 -0.98 5.44
CA TRP A 98 -8.04 -0.96 6.86
C TRP A 98 -9.46 -0.44 7.04
N VAL A 99 -10.40 -1.35 7.20
CA VAL A 99 -11.81 -1.03 7.40
C VAL A 99 -12.01 -0.53 8.83
N MET A 100 -12.45 0.71 8.98
CA MET A 100 -12.48 1.44 10.24
C MET A 100 -13.90 1.91 10.58
N PRO A 101 -14.40 1.64 11.80
CA PRO A 101 -15.57 2.32 12.33
C PRO A 101 -15.37 3.83 12.37
N GLU A 102 -16.47 4.57 12.28
CA GLU A 102 -16.49 6.03 12.41
C GLU A 102 -15.71 6.50 13.66
N GLY A 103 -14.85 7.51 13.50
CA GLY A 103 -14.04 8.07 14.58
C GLY A 103 -12.74 7.33 14.88
N THR A 104 -12.53 6.12 14.34
CA THR A 104 -11.30 5.35 14.58
C THR A 104 -10.08 6.05 13.97
N LEU A 105 -10.17 6.48 12.71
CA LEU A 105 -9.07 7.20 12.05
C LEU A 105 -8.77 8.52 12.78
N GLU A 106 -9.82 9.21 13.23
CA GLU A 106 -9.74 10.47 13.97
C GLU A 106 -9.09 10.33 15.34
N SER A 107 -9.23 9.15 15.96
CA SER A 107 -8.63 8.85 17.26
C SER A 107 -7.11 8.72 17.21
N ILE A 108 -6.55 8.44 16.03
CA ILE A 108 -5.10 8.27 15.86
C ILE A 108 -4.44 9.63 16.14
N PRO A 109 -3.57 9.72 17.17
CA PRO A 109 -2.99 10.99 17.57
C PRO A 109 -2.19 11.63 16.43
N SER A 110 -2.48 12.90 16.15
CA SER A 110 -1.59 13.76 15.37
C SER A 110 -0.46 14.24 16.29
N GLY A 111 0.78 13.82 16.03
CA GLY A 111 1.92 14.14 16.87
C GLY A 111 3.26 14.01 16.14
N PRO A 112 4.40 13.94 16.85
CA PRO A 112 5.72 13.82 16.22
C PRO A 112 5.88 12.54 15.39
N ILE A 113 5.07 11.51 15.68
CA ILE A 113 4.90 10.33 14.83
C ILE A 113 3.55 10.46 14.15
N GLU A 114 3.55 10.96 12.91
CA GLU A 114 2.33 11.12 12.12
C GLU A 114 2.05 9.82 11.36
N MET A 115 1.29 8.91 11.99
CA MET A 115 0.86 7.65 11.35
C MET A 115 -0.50 7.80 10.65
N ARG A 116 -1.32 8.76 11.10
CA ARG A 116 -2.71 8.91 10.65
C ARG A 116 -2.79 9.19 9.15
N ARG A 117 -1.96 10.07 8.60
CA ARG A 117 -1.91 10.35 7.15
C ARG A 117 -1.62 9.10 6.35
N SER A 118 -0.61 8.33 6.77
CA SER A 118 -0.23 7.11 6.07
C SER A 118 -1.36 6.08 6.09
N ILE A 119 -1.99 5.90 7.25
CA ILE A 119 -3.12 4.99 7.46
C ILE A 119 -4.36 5.45 6.71
N ALA A 120 -4.59 6.77 6.59
CA ALA A 120 -5.72 7.32 5.85
C ALA A 120 -5.73 6.91 4.38
N ARG A 121 -4.57 6.59 3.78
CA ARG A 121 -4.49 6.06 2.42
C ARG A 121 -5.05 4.64 2.27
N GLN A 122 -5.10 3.87 3.36
CA GLN A 122 -5.67 2.52 3.38
C GLN A 122 -7.02 2.45 4.10
N ALA A 123 -7.38 3.50 4.84
CA ALA A 123 -8.62 3.55 5.60
C ALA A 123 -9.83 3.45 4.67
N GLN A 124 -10.74 2.54 4.99
CA GLN A 124 -12.03 2.37 4.34
C GLN A 124 -13.13 2.41 5.41
N PRO A 125 -14.31 2.97 5.14
CA PRO A 125 -15.32 3.12 6.18
C PRO A 125 -16.02 1.80 6.51
N MET A 126 -16.30 1.58 7.79
CA MET A 126 -17.31 0.65 8.29
C MET A 126 -18.56 1.43 8.69
N ASN A 127 -19.72 0.99 8.21
CA ASN A 127 -21.00 1.57 8.58
C ASN A 127 -21.36 1.22 10.04
N ARG A 128 -22.28 2.01 10.62
CA ARG A 128 -22.75 1.81 12.00
C ARG A 128 -23.52 0.49 12.21
N ASP A 129 -23.98 -0.13 11.14
CA ASP A 129 -24.63 -1.44 11.16
C ASP A 129 -23.64 -2.61 10.98
N GLY A 130 -22.33 -2.33 10.91
CA GLY A 130 -21.31 -3.35 10.71
C GLY A 130 -21.10 -3.78 9.26
N SER A 131 -21.76 -3.13 8.31
CA SER A 131 -21.49 -3.37 6.89
C SER A 131 -20.30 -2.56 6.38
N PHE A 132 -19.61 -3.07 5.36
CA PHE A 132 -18.55 -2.35 4.67
C PHE A 132 -18.38 -2.82 3.24
N THR A 133 -17.71 -2.01 2.42
CA THR A 133 -17.14 -2.44 1.13
C THR A 133 -15.71 -1.93 1.08
N ALA A 134 -14.77 -2.86 1.03
CA ALA A 134 -13.34 -2.58 0.94
C ALA A 134 -12.85 -2.80 -0.48
N ARG A 135 -12.27 -1.77 -1.09
CA ARG A 135 -11.67 -1.85 -2.42
C ARG A 135 -10.20 -2.26 -2.30
N LEU A 136 -9.82 -3.33 -2.99
CA LEU A 136 -8.45 -3.83 -3.07
C LEU A 136 -7.96 -3.85 -4.51
N VAL A 137 -6.70 -3.52 -4.72
CA VAL A 137 -6.00 -3.82 -5.98
C VAL A 137 -5.14 -5.06 -5.74
N VAL A 138 -5.27 -6.08 -6.58
CA VAL A 138 -4.44 -7.28 -6.52
C VAL A 138 -3.01 -6.88 -6.86
N ASP A 139 -2.15 -6.80 -5.85
CA ASP A 139 -0.72 -6.55 -6.02
C ASP A 139 0.08 -7.30 -4.95
N PRO A 140 0.12 -8.64 -5.00
CA PRO A 140 0.86 -9.39 -4.00
C PRO A 140 2.37 -9.09 -4.10
N PRO A 141 3.10 -9.17 -2.97
CA PRO A 141 4.55 -9.11 -2.99
C PRO A 141 5.12 -10.29 -3.78
N GLU A 142 6.35 -10.15 -4.29
CA GLU A 142 7.05 -11.24 -5.01
C GLU A 142 7.23 -12.48 -4.13
N ASN A 143 7.49 -12.26 -2.84
CA ASN A 143 7.62 -13.32 -1.85
C ASN A 143 6.45 -13.22 -0.85
N THR A 144 5.57 -14.20 -0.88
CA THR A 144 4.51 -14.40 0.12
C THR A 144 4.99 -15.33 1.23
N THR A 145 4.30 -15.33 2.37
CA THR A 145 4.67 -16.18 3.52
C THR A 145 4.07 -17.58 3.44
N GLY A 146 3.18 -17.84 2.48
CA GLY A 146 2.64 -19.15 2.16
C GLY A 146 2.06 -19.20 0.75
N ASP A 147 1.23 -20.20 0.49
CA ASP A 147 0.71 -20.57 -0.84
C ASP A 147 -0.83 -20.59 -0.91
N ARG A 148 -1.54 -20.38 0.21
CA ARG A 148 -3.00 -20.27 0.21
C ARG A 148 -3.44 -18.91 -0.25
N TRP A 149 -3.64 -18.77 -1.55
CA TRP A 149 -4.14 -17.55 -2.16
C TRP A 149 -5.59 -17.26 -1.78
N GLY A 150 -5.88 -16.00 -1.49
CA GLY A 150 -7.23 -15.53 -1.26
C GLY A 150 -7.32 -14.14 -0.67
N VAL A 151 -8.56 -13.75 -0.39
CA VAL A 151 -8.87 -12.57 0.42
C VAL A 151 -8.95 -12.99 1.88
N TYR A 152 -8.34 -12.17 2.74
CA TYR A 152 -8.30 -12.34 4.17
C TYR A 152 -8.95 -11.14 4.84
N VAL A 153 -9.89 -11.38 5.74
CA VAL A 153 -10.49 -10.38 6.64
C VAL A 153 -10.19 -10.80 8.06
N TYR A 154 -9.65 -9.91 8.88
CA TYR A 154 -9.33 -10.21 10.28
C TYR A 154 -9.21 -8.95 11.14
N PRO A 155 -9.26 -9.08 12.47
CA PRO A 155 -9.16 -7.95 13.39
C PRO A 155 -7.90 -7.10 13.18
N GLY A 156 -8.11 -5.78 13.16
CA GLY A 156 -7.06 -4.79 13.01
C GLY A 156 -6.11 -4.71 14.22
N ALA A 157 -4.92 -4.17 14.00
CA ALA A 157 -3.95 -3.77 15.03
C ALA A 157 -3.69 -4.78 16.17
N GLY A 158 -3.69 -6.08 15.86
CA GLY A 158 -3.36 -7.14 16.82
C GLY A 158 -4.49 -7.48 17.80
N SER A 159 -5.72 -7.03 17.51
CA SER A 159 -6.91 -7.55 18.19
C SER A 159 -7.06 -9.06 17.99
N HIS A 160 -7.70 -9.71 18.96
CA HIS A 160 -7.93 -11.14 19.00
C HIS A 160 -9.45 -11.39 18.97
N ASN A 161 -9.98 -11.63 17.77
CA ASN A 161 -11.39 -11.96 17.59
C ASN A 161 -11.55 -12.99 16.46
N ALA A 162 -11.65 -14.27 16.83
CA ALA A 162 -11.78 -15.37 15.88
C ALA A 162 -13.09 -15.36 15.09
N ALA A 163 -14.15 -14.71 15.61
CA ALA A 163 -15.44 -14.62 14.90
C ALA A 163 -15.36 -13.74 13.64
N GLU A 164 -14.41 -12.82 13.60
CA GLU A 164 -14.19 -11.89 12.50
C GLU A 164 -12.99 -12.29 11.61
N GLU A 165 -12.51 -13.53 11.71
CA GLU A 165 -11.47 -14.09 10.85
C GLU A 165 -12.05 -14.88 9.68
N TRP A 166 -11.85 -14.36 8.48
CA TRP A 166 -12.37 -14.93 7.24
C TRP A 166 -11.27 -15.16 6.23
N TYR A 167 -11.35 -16.31 5.56
CA TYR A 167 -10.57 -16.65 4.39
C TYR A 167 -11.51 -16.97 3.24
N ILE A 168 -11.36 -16.23 2.14
CA ILE A 168 -12.10 -16.44 0.90
C ILE A 168 -11.09 -16.89 -0.14
N PRO A 169 -11.07 -18.19 -0.51
CA PRO A 169 -10.12 -18.69 -1.49
C PRO A 169 -10.33 -18.01 -2.84
N LEU A 170 -9.24 -17.60 -3.47
CA LEU A 170 -9.25 -16.98 -4.79
C LEU A 170 -7.86 -17.19 -5.42
N ALA A 171 -7.81 -17.88 -6.56
CA ALA A 171 -6.56 -18.27 -7.18
C ALA A 171 -5.80 -17.06 -7.73
N TYR A 172 -4.46 -17.09 -7.66
CA TYR A 172 -3.59 -16.08 -8.26
C TYR A 172 -2.91 -16.65 -9.50
N SER A 173 -2.83 -15.85 -10.57
CA SER A 173 -1.94 -16.09 -11.69
C SER A 173 -0.87 -14.99 -11.75
N PRO A 174 0.43 -15.35 -11.82
CA PRO A 174 1.51 -14.36 -12.02
C PRO A 174 1.59 -13.86 -13.47
N GLU A 175 0.91 -14.51 -14.41
CA GLU A 175 0.88 -14.08 -15.81
C GLU A 175 0.14 -12.74 -15.94
N PRO A 176 0.53 -11.87 -16.88
CA PRO A 176 -0.17 -10.60 -17.09
C PRO A 176 -1.65 -10.81 -17.47
N GLY A 177 -2.55 -10.19 -16.71
CA GLY A 177 -3.97 -10.06 -17.03
C GLY A 177 -4.30 -8.73 -17.72
N PRO A 178 -5.59 -8.48 -18.04
CA PRO A 178 -6.04 -7.27 -18.75
C PRO A 178 -5.70 -5.95 -18.04
N HIS A 179 -5.61 -5.97 -16.71
CA HIS A 179 -5.34 -4.80 -15.88
C HIS A 179 -3.92 -4.76 -15.34
N THR A 180 -3.06 -5.71 -15.72
CA THR A 180 -1.68 -5.76 -15.24
C THR A 180 -0.91 -4.52 -15.73
N PRO A 181 -0.33 -3.72 -14.80
CA PRO A 181 0.48 -2.58 -15.19
C PRO A 181 1.67 -3.02 -16.05
N PRO A 182 2.08 -2.21 -17.05
CA PRO A 182 3.27 -2.50 -17.83
C PRO A 182 4.50 -2.61 -16.93
N ALA A 183 5.40 -3.54 -17.27
CA ALA A 183 6.69 -3.61 -16.58
C ALA A 183 7.45 -2.28 -16.74
N PRO A 184 8.11 -1.79 -15.67
CA PRO A 184 8.91 -0.57 -15.76
C PRO A 184 10.11 -0.76 -16.68
N THR A 185 10.38 0.23 -17.53
CA THR A 185 11.55 0.30 -18.40
C THR A 185 12.65 1.16 -17.79
N ARG A 186 13.90 0.96 -18.26
CA ARG A 186 15.09 1.68 -17.78
C ARG A 186 15.45 2.86 -18.68
N ASP A 187 14.46 3.67 -19.03
CA ASP A 187 14.64 4.76 -20.01
C ASP A 187 15.33 6.00 -19.42
N LEU A 188 15.18 6.21 -18.11
CA LEU A 188 15.98 7.15 -17.32
C LEU A 188 16.50 6.43 -16.09
N LEU A 189 17.80 6.59 -15.81
CA LEU A 189 18.45 6.08 -14.61
C LEU A 189 18.93 7.26 -13.75
N ILE A 190 18.66 7.20 -12.45
CA ILE A 190 19.12 8.17 -11.46
C ILE A 190 19.88 7.41 -10.37
N ASP A 191 21.13 7.81 -10.13
CA ASP A 191 21.92 7.32 -8.99
C ASP A 191 21.31 7.86 -7.69
N ALA A 192 20.93 6.97 -6.78
CA ALA A 192 20.29 7.30 -5.52
C ALA A 192 20.94 6.61 -4.29
N PRO A 193 22.27 6.44 -4.21
CA PRO A 193 22.90 5.67 -3.13
C PRO A 193 22.64 6.26 -1.73
N ALA A 194 22.43 7.57 -1.63
CA ALA A 194 22.07 8.23 -0.38
C ALA A 194 20.68 7.80 0.13
N ALA A 195 19.70 7.65 -0.76
CA ALA A 195 18.34 7.24 -0.40
C ALA A 195 18.32 5.79 0.13
N PHE A 196 19.00 4.89 -0.58
CA PHE A 196 19.12 3.49 -0.15
C PHE A 196 19.90 3.35 1.17
N ARG A 197 21.00 4.10 1.33
CA ARG A 197 21.75 4.13 2.60
C ARG A 197 20.87 4.63 3.75
N PHE A 198 20.16 5.73 3.53
CA PHE A 198 19.24 6.31 4.52
C PHE A 198 18.16 5.30 4.94
N ALA A 199 17.50 4.67 3.97
CA ALA A 199 16.49 3.66 4.24
C ALA A 199 17.08 2.49 5.05
N GLY A 200 18.27 2.01 4.66
CA GLY A 200 18.97 0.93 5.36
C GLY A 200 19.29 1.26 6.82
N VAL A 201 19.85 2.44 7.11
CA VAL A 201 20.22 2.82 8.49
C VAL A 201 19.01 3.16 9.37
N THR A 202 17.88 3.55 8.77
CA THR A 202 16.65 3.92 9.49
C THR A 202 15.60 2.80 9.54
N GLY A 203 15.90 1.62 8.98
CA GLY A 203 14.97 0.50 8.92
C GLY A 203 13.72 0.77 8.07
N GLY A 204 13.85 1.60 7.05
CA GLY A 204 12.81 1.84 6.05
C GLY A 204 13.13 1.17 4.71
N ALA A 205 12.56 1.69 3.62
CA ALA A 205 12.72 1.11 2.28
C ALA A 205 12.74 2.19 1.19
N VAL A 206 13.27 1.82 0.02
CA VAL A 206 13.05 2.56 -1.23
C VAL A 206 12.08 1.73 -2.06
N LYS A 207 10.86 2.21 -2.26
CA LYS A 207 9.81 1.55 -3.04
C LYS A 207 9.57 2.32 -4.32
N ALA A 208 9.39 1.60 -5.43
CA ALA A 208 9.14 2.19 -6.74
C ALA A 208 7.83 1.63 -7.33
N THR A 209 7.02 2.49 -7.94
CA THR A 209 5.73 2.14 -8.54
C THR A 209 5.45 2.96 -9.80
N GLY A 210 4.40 2.61 -10.55
CA GLY A 210 3.85 3.46 -11.62
C GLY A 210 4.77 3.68 -12.83
N GLY A 211 5.69 2.75 -13.10
CA GLY A 211 6.70 2.90 -14.17
C GLY A 211 8.11 3.19 -13.65
N ALA A 212 8.29 3.30 -12.33
CA ALA A 212 9.61 3.32 -11.71
C ALA A 212 10.04 1.93 -11.21
N ALA A 213 11.35 1.71 -11.12
CA ALA A 213 11.94 0.54 -10.45
C ALA A 213 13.17 0.92 -9.60
N ALA A 214 13.33 0.26 -8.45
CA ALA A 214 14.56 0.28 -7.66
C ALA A 214 15.53 -0.78 -8.19
N ILE A 215 16.81 -0.42 -8.36
CA ILE A 215 17.82 -1.26 -8.99
C ILE A 215 19.01 -1.40 -8.05
N ASP A 216 19.30 -2.64 -7.68
CA ASP A 216 20.51 -3.10 -6.98
C ASP A 216 20.91 -2.28 -5.74
N GLY A 217 19.91 -1.67 -5.07
CA GLY A 217 20.15 -0.86 -3.88
C GLY A 217 20.97 0.42 -4.11
N ALA A 218 21.09 0.89 -5.35
CA ALA A 218 21.92 2.04 -5.70
C ALA A 218 21.27 3.01 -6.68
N GLN A 219 20.41 2.51 -7.57
CA GLN A 219 19.81 3.29 -8.64
C GLN A 219 18.29 3.18 -8.61
N VAL A 220 17.64 4.17 -9.23
CA VAL A 220 16.24 4.09 -9.59
C VAL A 220 16.07 4.37 -11.07
N SER A 221 15.07 3.73 -11.68
CA SER A 221 14.72 3.95 -13.08
C SER A 221 13.31 4.47 -13.24
N PHE A 222 13.07 5.16 -14.36
CA PHE A 222 11.76 5.63 -14.77
C PHE A 222 11.51 5.28 -16.23
N SER A 223 10.27 4.89 -16.53
CA SER A 223 9.81 4.59 -17.89
C SER A 223 9.51 5.88 -18.63
N ARG A 224 9.86 5.96 -19.91
CA ARG A 224 9.54 7.13 -20.74
C ARG A 224 8.04 7.16 -21.04
N ASP A 225 7.42 8.31 -20.83
CA ASP A 225 6.02 8.55 -21.09
C ASP A 225 5.83 9.37 -22.38
N ARG A 226 6.02 8.69 -23.52
CA ARG A 226 5.90 9.31 -24.85
C ARG A 226 4.52 9.94 -25.10
N ALA A 227 3.47 9.41 -24.47
CA ALA A 227 2.12 9.92 -24.64
C ALA A 227 1.93 11.30 -23.98
N ALA A 228 2.75 11.63 -22.98
CA ALA A 228 2.74 12.92 -22.31
C ALA A 228 3.66 13.96 -22.99
N GLU A 229 4.52 13.56 -23.93
CA GLU A 229 5.46 14.46 -24.62
C GLU A 229 4.73 15.34 -25.66
N SER A 230 5.28 16.53 -25.88
CA SER A 230 4.82 17.50 -26.90
C SER A 230 5.98 17.86 -27.83
N ASP A 231 5.73 18.68 -28.86
CA ASP A 231 6.76 19.16 -29.79
C ASP A 231 7.73 20.21 -29.18
N ASP A 232 7.75 20.35 -27.85
CA ASP A 232 8.63 21.27 -27.11
C ASP A 232 10.02 20.68 -26.82
N GLY A 233 10.25 19.42 -27.21
CA GLY A 233 11.51 18.70 -26.98
C GLY A 233 11.71 18.24 -25.54
N VAL A 234 10.73 18.41 -24.65
CA VAL A 234 10.78 17.93 -23.27
C VAL A 234 10.48 16.43 -23.26
N ARG A 235 11.45 15.63 -22.78
CA ARG A 235 11.22 14.20 -22.55
C ARG A 235 10.59 14.00 -21.19
N LYS A 236 9.49 13.25 -21.13
CA LYS A 236 8.75 13.01 -19.89
C LYS A 236 8.87 11.56 -19.51
N TYR A 237 9.02 11.32 -18.22
CA TYR A 237 9.10 9.99 -17.65
C TYR A 237 8.05 9.86 -16.56
N LYS A 238 7.62 8.64 -16.30
CA LYS A 238 6.59 8.32 -15.32
C LYS A 238 7.08 7.37 -14.25
N GLY A 239 6.51 7.52 -13.07
CA GLY A 239 6.71 6.63 -11.94
C GLY A 239 7.02 7.38 -10.68
N THR A 240 6.88 6.70 -9.54
CA THR A 240 7.10 7.27 -8.21
C THR A 240 8.08 6.39 -7.45
N VAL A 241 9.07 7.04 -6.85
CA VAL A 241 10.01 6.42 -5.91
C VAL A 241 9.75 7.04 -4.54
N VAL A 242 9.38 6.23 -3.55
CA VAL A 242 9.18 6.64 -2.16
C VAL A 242 10.28 6.06 -1.30
N THR A 243 11.03 6.94 -0.62
CA THR A 243 12.00 6.57 0.40
C THR A 243 11.39 6.77 1.77
N THR A 244 11.41 5.73 2.59
CA THR A 244 10.84 5.73 3.94
C THR A 244 11.90 5.46 5.01
N ALA A 245 11.58 5.88 6.24
CA ALA A 245 12.17 5.37 7.47
C ALA A 245 11.16 4.47 8.19
N LYS A 246 11.60 3.73 9.21
CA LYS A 246 10.70 2.91 10.06
C LYS A 246 9.52 3.73 10.58
N PHE A 247 8.35 3.10 10.64
CA PHE A 247 7.07 3.74 11.03
C PHE A 247 6.66 4.95 10.17
N THR A 248 7.24 5.09 8.98
CA THR A 248 6.97 6.22 8.08
C THR A 248 7.30 7.57 8.74
N LEU A 249 8.26 7.58 9.69
CA LEU A 249 8.77 8.81 10.32
C LEU A 249 9.33 9.79 9.29
N VAL A 250 9.89 9.25 8.22
CA VAL A 250 10.25 9.95 7.00
C VAL A 250 9.55 9.24 5.86
N GLU A 251 8.96 10.01 4.96
CA GLU A 251 8.38 9.59 3.69
C GLU A 251 8.60 10.71 2.68
N VAL A 252 9.55 10.50 1.77
CA VAL A 252 9.88 11.44 0.69
C VAL A 252 9.73 10.72 -0.63
N ALA A 253 8.99 11.33 -1.54
CA ALA A 253 8.75 10.85 -2.88
C ALA A 253 9.49 11.72 -3.91
N LEU A 254 9.97 11.06 -4.96
CA LEU A 254 10.39 11.65 -6.21
C LEU A 254 9.57 11.01 -7.33
N ALA A 255 8.96 11.81 -8.19
CA ALA A 255 8.09 11.32 -9.24
C ALA A 255 8.22 12.10 -10.55
N ASP A 256 7.85 11.42 -11.64
CA ASP A 256 7.67 11.96 -12.98
C ASP A 256 8.76 12.94 -13.44
N PRO A 257 10.03 12.47 -13.52
CA PRO A 257 11.13 13.32 -13.93
C PRO A 257 11.00 13.73 -15.40
N TRP A 258 11.41 14.95 -15.72
CA TRP A 258 11.44 15.52 -17.07
C TRP A 258 12.87 15.92 -17.43
N LEU A 259 13.22 15.73 -18.70
CA LEU A 259 14.42 16.28 -19.30
C LEU A 259 14.04 17.41 -20.25
N SER A 260 14.32 18.64 -19.85
CA SER A 260 14.03 19.84 -20.64
C SER A 260 15.31 20.34 -21.34
N PRO A 261 15.29 20.55 -22.66
CA PRO A 261 16.47 21.03 -23.38
C PRO A 261 16.98 22.37 -22.83
N LEU A 262 18.30 22.51 -22.75
CA LEU A 262 19.00 23.74 -22.39
C LEU A 262 19.78 24.28 -23.60
N PRO A 263 20.06 25.60 -23.64
CA PRO A 263 21.03 26.15 -24.57
C PRO A 263 22.38 25.43 -24.43
N GLY A 264 22.98 25.02 -25.56
CA GLY A 264 24.22 24.24 -25.57
C GLY A 264 24.04 22.72 -25.57
N GLY A 265 22.80 22.22 -25.67
CA GLY A 265 22.50 20.80 -25.96
C GLY A 265 22.35 19.90 -24.73
N ASN A 266 22.65 20.40 -23.53
CA ASN A 266 22.39 19.70 -22.28
C ASN A 266 20.88 19.68 -21.95
N TYR A 267 20.49 18.93 -20.92
CA TYR A 267 19.11 18.90 -20.44
C TYR A 267 19.05 19.22 -18.94
N ALA A 268 18.13 20.11 -18.56
CA ALA A 268 17.74 20.27 -17.16
C ALA A 268 16.86 19.10 -16.74
N VAL A 269 17.16 18.53 -15.58
CA VAL A 269 16.35 17.49 -14.95
C VAL A 269 15.46 18.16 -13.91
N SER A 270 14.15 18.00 -14.05
CA SER A 270 13.18 18.36 -13.01
C SER A 270 12.36 17.15 -12.60
N ALA A 271 11.86 17.11 -11.38
CA ALA A 271 10.96 16.06 -10.91
C ALA A 271 9.95 16.63 -9.92
N LEU A 272 8.82 15.97 -9.76
CA LEU A 272 7.98 16.18 -8.58
C LEU A 272 8.74 15.64 -7.37
N VAL A 273 8.84 16.43 -6.30
CA VAL A 273 9.47 16.03 -5.04
C VAL A 273 8.55 16.42 -3.89
N SER A 274 8.48 15.60 -2.84
CA SER A 274 7.72 15.92 -1.62
C SER A 274 8.06 17.31 -1.07
N ARG A 275 7.03 18.04 -0.64
CA ARG A 275 7.20 19.38 -0.03
C ARG A 275 7.80 19.36 1.37
N SER A 276 7.73 18.22 2.05
CA SER A 276 8.25 17.98 3.39
C SER A 276 8.80 16.56 3.50
N TYR A 277 9.53 16.29 4.58
CA TYR A 277 10.16 14.99 4.84
C TYR A 277 9.16 13.86 5.16
N ASN A 278 7.90 14.18 5.41
CA ASN A 278 6.89 13.25 5.96
C ASN A 278 5.54 13.32 5.25
N VAL A 279 5.52 13.74 3.98
CA VAL A 279 4.26 13.85 3.18
C VAL A 279 4.23 12.92 1.99
N GLY A 280 5.34 12.26 1.67
CA GLY A 280 5.41 11.28 0.58
C GLY A 280 4.83 11.82 -0.73
N PRO A 281 4.05 11.01 -1.46
CA PRO A 281 3.45 11.44 -2.72
C PRO A 281 2.22 12.36 -2.56
N ASP A 282 1.74 12.62 -1.34
CA ASP A 282 0.49 13.37 -1.14
C ASP A 282 0.63 14.86 -1.46
N GLU A 283 1.81 15.43 -1.21
CA GLU A 283 2.12 16.83 -1.45
C GLU A 283 3.47 16.96 -2.14
N MET A 284 3.44 17.17 -3.45
CA MET A 284 4.65 17.28 -4.27
C MET A 284 4.71 18.61 -5.02
N VAL A 285 5.93 19.04 -5.32
CA VAL A 285 6.21 20.23 -6.13
C VAL A 285 7.29 19.91 -7.16
N ARG A 286 7.14 20.41 -8.39
CA ARG A 286 8.14 20.22 -9.42
C ARG A 286 9.33 21.12 -9.15
N VAL A 287 10.50 20.52 -8.97
CA VAL A 287 11.76 21.24 -8.68
C VAL A 287 12.87 20.79 -9.63
N PRO A 288 13.87 21.65 -9.92
CA PRO A 288 15.10 21.22 -10.54
C PRO A 288 15.83 20.22 -9.62
N VAL A 289 16.27 19.09 -10.17
CA VAL A 289 17.03 18.06 -9.44
C VAL A 289 18.43 17.84 -10.01
N GLY A 290 18.74 18.39 -11.19
CA GLY A 290 20.07 18.33 -11.77
C GLY A 290 20.14 18.76 -13.23
N VAL A 291 21.28 18.46 -13.86
CA VAL A 291 21.54 18.67 -15.30
C VAL A 291 22.21 17.40 -15.82
N VAL A 292 21.83 16.97 -17.02
CA VAL A 292 22.45 15.85 -17.73
C VAL A 292 23.03 16.34 -19.06
N SER A 293 24.22 15.86 -19.41
CA SER A 293 24.89 16.22 -20.66
C SER A 293 24.32 15.47 -21.85
N ALA A 294 24.42 16.06 -23.05
CA ALA A 294 23.85 15.50 -24.27
C ALA A 294 24.34 14.06 -24.59
N ASP A 295 25.61 13.78 -24.32
CA ASP A 295 26.26 12.48 -24.54
C ASP A 295 25.71 11.35 -23.65
N ARG A 296 25.01 11.71 -22.57
CA ARG A 296 24.37 10.79 -21.63
C ARG A 296 22.91 10.51 -21.95
N VAL A 297 22.36 11.17 -22.98
CA VAL A 297 20.97 11.03 -23.41
C VAL A 297 20.92 10.26 -24.74
N LEU A 298 20.53 8.99 -24.68
CA LEU A 298 20.33 8.16 -25.87
C LEU A 298 18.92 8.35 -26.43
N GLY A 299 18.73 8.08 -27.73
CA GLY A 299 17.50 8.35 -28.49
C GLY A 299 16.23 7.73 -27.91
#